data_AF-Q86HT5-F1
#
_entry.id   AF-Q86HT5-F1
#
_cell.length_a   1.000
_cell.length_b   1.000
_cell.length_c   1.000
_cell.angle_alpha   90.00
_cell.angle_beta   90.00
_cell.angle_gamma   90.00
#
_symmetry.space_group_name_H-M   'P 1'
#
loop_
_entity.id
_entity.type
_entity.pdbx_description
1 polymer ?
#
loop_
_entity_poly.entity_id
_entity_poly.type
_entity_poly.pdbx_seq_one_letter_code
_entity_poly.pdbx_strand_id
1 'polypeptide(L)'
;MEKLISDVINSNSQYWIQKRNTHVINVYDDFKVRDALKVLASNKILSVPVIERATGDYLGFIDMNDILHSIIDSFLANNSQQDGHDWVRLCHDVSVSEKFANQPVSVLINQSKKDFFIPVDESGSIHQLIDEIFSKGIHRVIVVGEDANTKGIISQTDILEFILENRDEIKGADFEKPIGQLKDLVEKDVITINAEVMTIQCYYVMMKHSKQSIALTGKHGEIIGNLSITDLRGLDPENFELLLSPAIDFWNKTNSKSKICVVPSSTTFKEIINILYKNRLHRLWLSSKEEGGCYGTVTIGNIMKYFSRDQHEVIRRNSLSSSSGSLNLNSSSNSISKKPLTPVKICPIVEEK
;
A
#
# COMPACT_ATOMS: atom_id res chain seq x y z
N MET A 1 6.35 8.73 -18.00
CA MET A 1 6.14 9.00 -16.56
C MET A 1 6.67 10.38 -16.14
N GLU A 2 7.05 11.25 -17.08
CA GLU A 2 7.59 12.60 -16.78
C GLU A 2 6.53 13.68 -16.53
N LYS A 3 5.23 13.34 -16.58
CA LYS A 3 4.16 14.30 -16.27
C LYS A 3 4.32 14.79 -14.83
N LEU A 4 4.08 16.09 -14.61
CA LEU A 4 4.11 16.65 -13.25
C LEU A 4 2.94 16.12 -12.43
N ILE A 5 3.14 16.02 -11.12
CA ILE A 5 2.09 15.64 -10.17
C ILE A 5 0.91 16.62 -10.28
N SER A 6 1.18 17.92 -10.39
CA SER A 6 0.19 18.96 -10.59
C SER A 6 -0.62 18.77 -11.88
N ASP A 7 0.02 18.44 -13.01
CA ASP A 7 -0.66 18.20 -14.29
C ASP A 7 -1.63 17.01 -14.20
N VAL A 8 -1.25 15.98 -13.46
CA VAL A 8 -2.07 14.77 -13.28
C VAL A 8 -3.26 15.05 -12.35
N ILE A 9 -3.01 15.62 -11.16
CA ILE A 9 -4.07 15.97 -10.20
C ILE A 9 -5.06 16.98 -10.79
N ASN A 10 -4.59 17.96 -11.55
CA ASN A 10 -5.42 19.01 -12.13
C ASN A 10 -6.03 18.63 -13.49
N SER A 11 -5.83 17.39 -13.95
CA SER A 11 -6.41 16.93 -15.21
C SER A 11 -7.95 16.93 -15.17
N ASN A 12 -8.57 17.05 -16.35
CA ASN A 12 -10.03 17.01 -16.49
C ASN A 12 -10.62 15.59 -16.43
N SER A 13 -9.81 14.57 -16.12
CA SER A 13 -10.31 13.21 -15.93
C SER A 13 -11.17 13.17 -14.67
N GLN A 14 -12.35 12.56 -14.78
CA GLN A 14 -13.32 12.47 -13.69
C GLN A 14 -12.74 11.82 -12.43
N TYR A 15 -11.78 10.91 -12.61
CA TYR A 15 -11.06 10.27 -11.51
C TYR A 15 -10.30 11.29 -10.66
N TRP A 16 -9.45 12.10 -11.29
CA TRP A 16 -8.59 13.08 -10.60
C TRP A 16 -9.40 14.25 -10.02
N ILE A 17 -10.50 14.64 -10.67
CA ILE A 17 -11.47 15.61 -10.12
C ILE A 17 -12.09 15.12 -8.80
N GLN A 18 -12.47 13.84 -8.71
CA GLN A 18 -12.98 13.28 -7.46
C GLN A 18 -11.87 13.17 -6.41
N LYS A 19 -10.64 12.88 -6.84
CA LYS A 19 -9.49 12.74 -5.95
C LYS A 19 -9.15 14.03 -5.21
N ARG A 20 -9.05 15.17 -5.90
CA ARG A 20 -8.74 16.48 -5.28
C ARG A 20 -9.81 16.98 -4.31
N ASN A 21 -11.06 16.54 -4.48
CA ASN A 21 -12.17 16.91 -3.60
C ASN A 21 -12.30 15.96 -2.40
N THR A 22 -11.41 14.98 -2.24
CA THR A 22 -11.48 14.04 -1.14
C THR A 22 -11.08 14.75 0.16
N HIS A 23 -12.03 14.90 1.07
CA HIS A 23 -11.75 15.38 2.42
C HIS A 23 -10.88 14.38 3.17
N VAL A 24 -9.73 14.86 3.68
CA VAL A 24 -8.87 14.06 4.54
C VAL A 24 -9.44 14.06 5.95
N ILE A 25 -9.73 12.88 6.46
CA ILE A 25 -10.19 12.67 7.83
C ILE A 25 -8.96 12.45 8.68
N ASN A 26 -8.80 13.24 9.73
CA ASN A 26 -7.66 13.22 10.64
C ASN A 26 -8.15 12.89 12.06
N VAL A 27 -7.26 12.37 12.91
CA VAL A 27 -7.48 12.28 14.36
C VAL A 27 -6.43 13.12 15.09
N TYR A 28 -6.73 13.50 16.33
CA TYR A 28 -5.74 14.15 17.16
C TYR A 28 -4.92 13.13 17.94
N ASP A 29 -3.70 13.49 18.30
CA ASP A 29 -2.73 12.67 19.05
C ASP A 29 -3.24 12.15 20.39
N ASP A 30 -4.14 12.91 21.03
CA ASP A 30 -4.81 12.58 22.30
C ASP A 30 -6.06 11.71 22.14
N PHE A 31 -6.47 11.35 20.92
CA PHE A 31 -7.58 10.44 20.71
C PHE A 31 -7.27 9.09 21.34
N LYS A 32 -8.28 8.47 21.95
CA LYS A 32 -8.13 7.10 22.43
C LYS A 32 -8.09 6.13 21.25
N VAL A 33 -7.35 5.03 21.37
CA VAL A 33 -7.32 3.98 20.33
C VAL A 33 -8.72 3.49 19.95
N ARG A 34 -9.64 3.35 20.93
CA ARG A 34 -11.04 2.98 20.67
C ARG A 34 -11.76 3.97 19.74
N ASP A 35 -11.51 5.26 19.92
CA ASP A 35 -12.20 6.32 19.20
C ASP A 35 -11.62 6.42 17.79
N ALA A 36 -10.31 6.22 17.64
CA ALA A 36 -9.67 6.11 16.34
C ALA A 36 -10.13 4.88 15.56
N LEU A 37 -10.30 3.71 16.20
CA LEU A 37 -10.93 2.54 15.57
C LEU A 37 -12.34 2.85 15.05
N LYS A 38 -13.15 3.57 15.85
CA LYS A 38 -14.49 4.00 15.42
C LYS A 38 -14.44 4.97 14.24
N VAL A 39 -13.48 5.89 14.21
CA VAL A 39 -13.26 6.79 13.06
C VAL A 39 -12.88 5.98 11.81
N LEU A 40 -11.95 5.03 11.92
CA LEU A 40 -11.56 4.16 10.81
C LEU A 40 -12.75 3.36 10.28
N ALA A 41 -13.50 2.71 11.17
CA ALA A 41 -14.64 1.87 10.84
C ALA A 41 -15.80 2.66 10.21
N SER A 42 -16.22 3.76 10.85
CA SER A 42 -17.35 4.59 10.40
C SER A 42 -17.11 5.21 9.03
N ASN A 43 -15.86 5.57 8.74
CA ASN A 43 -15.46 6.16 7.46
C ASN A 43 -14.96 5.12 6.45
N LYS A 44 -14.93 3.83 6.81
CA LYS A 44 -14.46 2.72 5.96
C LYS A 44 -13.05 2.97 5.41
N ILE A 45 -12.20 3.59 6.22
CA ILE A 45 -10.78 3.83 5.95
C ILE A 45 -9.93 2.89 6.82
N LEU A 46 -8.68 2.66 6.42
CA LEU A 46 -7.77 1.74 7.09
C LEU A 46 -6.60 2.45 7.77
N SER A 47 -6.47 3.75 7.54
CA SER A 47 -5.38 4.56 8.05
C SER A 47 -5.82 6.01 8.05
N VAL A 48 -5.32 6.75 9.04
CA VAL A 48 -5.69 8.14 9.31
C VAL A 48 -4.45 8.91 9.78
N PRO A 49 -4.20 10.11 9.23
CA PRO A 49 -3.15 10.98 9.75
C PRO A 49 -3.48 11.45 11.17
N VAL A 50 -2.43 11.57 11.98
CA VAL A 50 -2.51 12.08 13.35
C VAL A 50 -1.94 13.49 13.38
N ILE A 51 -2.70 14.39 13.97
CA ILE A 51 -2.34 15.78 14.18
C ILE A 51 -2.10 16.02 15.67
N GLU A 52 -1.01 16.67 16.03
CA GLU A 52 -0.81 17.16 17.38
C GLU A 52 -1.79 18.30 17.66
N ARG A 53 -2.64 18.14 18.67
CA ARG A 53 -3.68 19.15 18.97
C ARG A 53 -3.10 20.52 19.30
N ALA A 54 -1.94 20.55 19.94
CA ALA A 54 -1.35 21.78 20.46
C ALA A 54 -0.77 22.68 19.37
N THR A 55 -0.09 22.09 18.38
CA THR A 55 0.65 22.79 17.32
C THR A 55 -0.09 22.78 15.99
N GLY A 56 -0.94 21.77 15.74
CA GLY A 56 -1.51 21.51 14.42
C GLY A 56 -0.59 20.70 13.50
N ASP A 57 0.57 20.26 14.01
CA ASP A 57 1.56 19.53 13.23
C ASP A 57 1.11 18.10 12.93
N TYR A 58 1.46 17.62 11.74
CA TYR A 58 1.26 16.22 11.38
C TYR A 58 2.36 15.36 12.00
N LEU A 59 1.97 14.46 12.90
CA LEU A 59 2.89 13.55 13.59
C LEU A 59 3.20 12.27 12.80
N GLY A 60 2.29 11.83 11.94
CA GLY A 60 2.39 10.59 11.19
C GLY A 60 1.02 10.01 10.85
N PHE A 61 0.95 8.70 10.59
CA PHE A 61 -0.32 7.98 10.48
C PHE A 61 -0.41 6.87 11.54
N ILE A 62 -1.65 6.49 11.85
CA ILE A 62 -1.93 5.16 12.39
C ILE A 62 -2.70 4.39 11.33
N ASP A 63 -2.45 3.09 11.25
CA ASP A 63 -3.26 2.19 10.46
C ASP A 63 -3.89 1.06 11.29
N MET A 64 -4.84 0.36 10.68
CA MET A 64 -5.51 -0.77 11.32
C MET A 64 -4.53 -1.91 11.66
N ASN A 65 -3.38 -1.98 10.98
CA ASN A 65 -2.38 -3.02 11.20
C ASN A 65 -1.60 -2.74 12.49
N ASP A 66 -1.18 -1.49 12.71
CA ASP A 66 -0.56 -1.00 13.94
C ASP A 66 -1.47 -1.24 15.13
N ILE A 67 -2.76 -0.90 14.99
CA ILE A 67 -3.74 -1.10 16.06
C ILE A 67 -3.92 -2.59 16.37
N LEU A 68 -4.10 -3.44 15.35
CA LEU A 68 -4.28 -4.88 15.57
C LEU A 68 -3.04 -5.53 16.18
N HIS A 69 -1.85 -5.20 15.67
CA HIS A 69 -0.58 -5.70 16.22
C HIS A 69 -0.43 -5.29 17.69
N SER A 70 -0.71 -4.03 18.01
CA SER A 70 -0.64 -3.52 19.38
C SER A 70 -1.61 -4.21 20.33
N ILE A 71 -2.83 -4.49 19.86
CA ILE A 71 -3.84 -5.25 20.59
C ILE A 71 -3.31 -6.65 20.93
N ILE A 72 -2.79 -7.35 19.93
CA ILE A 72 -2.26 -8.71 20.09
C ILE A 72 -1.05 -8.69 21.04
N ASP A 73 -0.08 -7.82 20.82
CA ASP A 73 1.14 -7.75 21.64
C ASP A 73 0.83 -7.39 23.10
N SER A 74 -0.07 -6.43 23.33
CA SER A 74 -0.52 -6.06 24.68
C SER A 74 -1.21 -7.23 25.39
N PHE A 75 -2.04 -8.00 24.69
CA PHE A 75 -2.70 -9.16 25.27
C PHE A 75 -1.71 -10.27 25.63
N LEU A 76 -0.75 -10.56 24.74
CA LEU A 76 0.27 -11.60 24.96
C LEU A 76 1.23 -11.23 26.09
N ALA A 77 1.58 -9.95 26.24
CA ALA A 77 2.39 -9.46 27.35
C ALA A 77 1.68 -9.60 28.71
N ASN A 78 0.36 -9.48 28.76
CA ASN A 78 -0.42 -9.59 30.00
C ASN A 78 -0.81 -11.04 30.37
N ASN A 79 -0.71 -11.98 29.43
CA ASN A 79 -1.12 -13.38 29.63
C ASN A 79 0.02 -14.39 29.40
N SER A 80 1.28 -13.97 29.55
CA SER A 80 2.47 -14.78 29.22
C SER A 80 2.63 -16.07 30.05
N GLN A 81 1.81 -16.27 31.09
CA GLN A 81 1.86 -17.41 32.00
C GLN A 81 0.94 -18.58 31.57
N GLN A 82 0.27 -18.50 30.42
CA GLN A 82 -0.64 -19.56 29.93
C GLN A 82 -0.02 -20.33 28.76
N ASP A 83 -0.17 -21.67 28.76
CA ASP A 83 0.18 -22.50 27.61
C ASP A 83 -0.80 -22.23 26.46
N GLY A 84 -0.34 -21.50 25.44
CA GLY A 84 -1.14 -21.14 24.26
C GLY A 84 -1.70 -19.72 24.29
N HIS A 85 -2.53 -19.40 23.30
CA HIS A 85 -3.11 -18.08 23.11
C HIS A 85 -4.64 -18.18 23.24
N ASP A 86 -5.21 -17.58 24.29
CA ASP A 86 -6.67 -17.50 24.48
C ASP A 86 -7.27 -16.42 23.58
N TRP A 87 -7.43 -16.74 22.30
CA TRP A 87 -7.96 -15.82 21.28
C TRP A 87 -9.40 -15.40 21.56
N VAL A 88 -10.20 -16.29 22.15
CA VAL A 88 -11.59 -16.00 22.53
C VAL A 88 -11.60 -14.88 23.55
N ARG A 89 -10.78 -15.02 24.60
CA ARG A 89 -10.60 -13.96 25.57
C ARG A 89 -10.02 -12.70 24.95
N LEU A 90 -9.03 -12.76 24.05
CA LEU A 90 -8.56 -11.55 23.34
C LEU A 90 -9.73 -10.83 22.67
N CYS A 91 -10.52 -11.52 21.86
CA CYS A 91 -11.54 -10.86 21.04
C CYS A 91 -12.71 -10.32 21.86
N HIS A 92 -13.06 -10.96 22.99
CA HIS A 92 -14.01 -10.41 23.96
C HIS A 92 -13.39 -9.31 24.82
N ASP A 93 -12.17 -9.51 25.32
CA ASP A 93 -11.45 -8.54 26.13
C ASP A 93 -11.14 -7.29 25.31
N VAL A 94 -10.91 -7.29 24.00
CA VAL A 94 -10.67 -6.03 23.26
C VAL A 94 -11.87 -5.09 23.34
N SER A 95 -13.09 -5.63 23.37
CA SER A 95 -14.29 -4.84 23.64
C SER A 95 -14.37 -4.32 25.09
N VAL A 96 -13.61 -4.93 26.03
CA VAL A 96 -13.63 -4.67 27.47
C VAL A 96 -12.30 -4.10 28.02
N SER A 97 -11.19 -4.16 27.30
CA SER A 97 -9.82 -3.98 27.79
C SER A 97 -9.57 -2.50 27.88
N GLU A 98 -10.12 -1.93 28.95
CA GLU A 98 -10.15 -0.51 29.20
C GLU A 98 -8.75 0.07 29.17
N LYS A 99 -7.72 -0.68 29.58
CA LYS A 99 -6.35 -0.18 29.63
C LYS A 99 -5.80 0.17 28.25
N PHE A 100 -5.85 -0.75 27.28
CA PHE A 100 -5.32 -0.48 25.93
C PHE A 100 -6.26 0.44 25.15
N ALA A 101 -7.57 0.17 25.19
CA ALA A 101 -8.57 0.95 24.48
C ALA A 101 -8.63 2.42 24.93
N ASN A 102 -8.09 2.77 26.11
CA ASN A 102 -7.98 4.14 26.61
C ASN A 102 -6.60 4.80 26.39
N GLN A 103 -5.60 4.11 25.81
CA GLN A 103 -4.32 4.76 25.49
C GLN A 103 -4.51 5.81 24.39
N PRO A 104 -3.73 6.91 24.41
CA PRO A 104 -3.75 7.88 23.32
C PRO A 104 -3.10 7.27 22.07
N VAL A 105 -3.59 7.62 20.88
CA VAL A 105 -3.06 7.12 19.60
C VAL A 105 -1.60 7.50 19.37
N SER A 106 -1.12 8.55 20.03
CA SER A 106 0.29 8.97 20.01
C SER A 106 1.28 7.85 20.35
N VAL A 107 0.88 6.86 21.17
CA VAL A 107 1.74 5.70 21.50
C VAL A 107 1.86 4.67 20.37
N LEU A 108 0.97 4.75 19.37
CA LEU A 108 0.94 3.84 18.22
C LEU A 108 1.65 4.42 17.00
N ILE A 109 1.85 5.75 16.95
CA ILE A 109 2.53 6.41 15.85
C ILE A 109 3.94 5.80 15.72
N ASN A 110 4.29 5.37 14.51
CA ASN A 110 5.60 4.82 14.14
C ASN A 110 5.92 3.38 14.54
N GLN A 111 5.00 2.59 15.09
CA GLN A 111 5.31 1.18 15.40
C GLN A 111 5.66 0.36 14.14
N SER A 112 4.99 0.60 13.01
CA SER A 112 5.32 -0.06 11.73
C SER A 112 6.48 0.55 10.94
N LYS A 113 7.00 1.73 11.31
CA LYS A 113 8.04 2.50 10.59
C LYS A 113 7.78 2.70 9.07
N LYS A 114 6.55 2.51 8.59
CA LYS A 114 6.20 2.55 7.15
C LYS A 114 5.34 3.75 6.75
N ASP A 115 4.70 4.41 7.70
CA ASP A 115 3.76 5.50 7.42
C ASP A 115 4.32 6.88 7.80
N PHE A 116 5.46 7.24 7.20
CA PHE A 116 5.98 8.59 7.31
C PHE A 116 5.03 9.58 6.62
N PHE A 117 4.70 10.67 7.30
CA PHE A 117 4.13 11.86 6.67
C PHE A 117 5.19 12.45 5.72
N ILE A 118 5.04 12.23 4.42
CA ILE A 118 5.93 12.78 3.41
C ILE A 118 5.12 13.77 2.57
N PRO A 119 5.22 15.08 2.84
CA PRO A 119 4.70 16.09 1.95
C PRO A 119 5.56 16.08 0.68
N VAL A 120 4.89 16.03 -0.46
CA VAL A 120 5.52 16.04 -1.78
C VAL A 120 5.10 17.31 -2.52
N ASP A 121 6.09 18.02 -3.05
CA ASP A 121 5.90 19.19 -3.89
C ASP A 121 5.19 18.80 -5.21
N GLU A 122 4.12 19.52 -5.56
CA GLU A 122 3.33 19.28 -6.77
C GLU A 122 4.11 19.45 -8.09
N SER A 123 5.26 20.15 -8.06
CA SER A 123 6.17 20.31 -9.20
C SER A 123 7.04 19.08 -9.47
N GLY A 124 7.02 18.07 -8.60
CA GLY A 124 7.68 16.78 -8.85
C GLY A 124 7.02 16.00 -9.98
N SER A 125 7.77 15.11 -10.66
CA SER A 125 7.19 14.23 -11.68
C SER A 125 6.65 12.92 -11.07
N ILE A 126 5.71 12.28 -11.78
CA ILE A 126 5.23 10.94 -11.40
C ILE A 126 6.37 9.93 -11.29
N HIS A 127 7.36 10.01 -12.18
CA HIS A 127 8.55 9.15 -12.10
C HIS A 127 9.30 9.33 -10.77
N GLN A 128 9.56 10.57 -10.36
CA GLN A 128 10.26 10.85 -9.10
C GLN A 128 9.44 10.37 -7.89
N LEU A 129 8.12 10.56 -7.92
CA LEU A 129 7.23 10.03 -6.89
C LEU A 129 7.29 8.49 -6.81
N ILE A 130 7.39 7.79 -7.94
CA ILE A 130 7.56 6.33 -7.95
C ILE A 130 8.94 5.95 -7.42
N ASP A 131 10.02 6.52 -7.98
CA ASP A 131 11.40 6.12 -7.71
C ASP A 131 11.82 6.44 -6.28
N GLU A 132 11.51 7.64 -5.79
CA GLU A 132 12.03 8.12 -4.51
C GLU A 132 11.15 7.77 -3.33
N ILE A 133 9.87 7.48 -3.55
CA ILE A 133 8.87 7.33 -2.48
C ILE A 133 8.15 5.99 -2.56
N PHE A 134 7.37 5.74 -3.61
CA PHE A 134 6.51 4.55 -3.65
C PHE A 134 7.26 3.22 -3.84
N SER A 135 8.39 3.22 -4.55
CA SER A 135 9.26 2.03 -4.68
C SER A 135 9.86 1.58 -3.33
N LYS A 136 9.94 2.51 -2.36
CA LYS A 136 10.53 2.31 -1.03
C LYS A 136 9.52 1.87 0.03
N GLY A 137 8.28 1.61 -0.35
CA GLY A 137 7.25 1.03 0.53
C GLY A 137 6.33 2.05 1.19
N ILE A 138 6.47 3.34 0.88
CA ILE A 138 5.46 4.34 1.25
C ILE A 138 4.25 4.15 0.33
N HIS A 139 3.05 4.07 0.89
CA HIS A 139 1.85 3.74 0.12
C HIS A 139 1.03 4.97 -0.32
N ARG A 140 1.23 6.11 0.35
CA ARG A 140 0.52 7.37 0.09
C ARG A 140 1.37 8.57 0.49
N VAL A 141 1.13 9.71 -0.15
CA VAL A 141 1.74 11.00 0.15
C VAL A 141 0.68 12.09 0.10
N ILE A 142 0.93 13.19 0.81
CA ILE A 142 0.15 14.42 0.65
C ILE A 142 0.88 15.30 -0.35
N VAL A 143 0.13 15.83 -1.31
CA VAL A 143 0.66 16.76 -2.30
C VAL A 143 0.44 18.17 -1.77
N VAL A 144 1.52 18.94 -1.74
CA VAL A 144 1.54 20.34 -1.29
C VAL A 144 1.86 21.22 -2.49
N GLY A 145 1.08 22.29 -2.66
CA GLY A 145 1.33 23.26 -3.71
C GLY A 145 2.31 24.35 -3.31
N GLU A 146 2.65 25.20 -4.28
CA GLU A 146 3.52 26.36 -4.04
C GLU A 146 2.95 27.34 -3.00
N ASP A 147 1.62 27.35 -2.83
CA ASP A 147 0.88 28.13 -1.84
C ASP A 147 0.89 27.50 -0.43
N ALA A 148 1.67 26.45 -0.21
CA ALA A 148 1.71 25.63 1.01
C ALA A 148 0.38 24.93 1.36
N ASN A 149 -0.63 25.01 0.48
CA ASN A 149 -1.90 24.33 0.68
C ASN A 149 -1.81 22.87 0.23
N THR A 150 -2.48 21.98 0.96
CA THR A 150 -2.66 20.59 0.54
C THR A 150 -3.55 20.51 -0.69
N LYS A 151 -3.05 19.94 -1.79
CA LYS A 151 -3.80 19.73 -3.05
C LYS A 151 -4.54 18.38 -3.09
N GLY A 152 -4.19 17.47 -2.20
CA GLY A 152 -4.82 16.15 -2.06
C GLY A 152 -3.85 15.07 -1.62
N ILE A 153 -4.31 13.81 -1.66
CA ILE A 153 -3.50 12.62 -1.38
C ILE A 153 -3.29 11.84 -2.67
N ILE A 154 -2.07 11.40 -2.94
CA ILE A 154 -1.78 10.39 -3.98
C ILE A 154 -1.32 9.10 -3.30
N SER A 155 -1.83 7.98 -3.77
CA SER A 155 -1.48 6.62 -3.37
C SER A 155 -0.96 5.81 -4.54
N GLN A 156 -0.34 4.67 -4.26
CA GLN A 156 0.13 3.76 -5.30
C GLN A 156 -1.00 3.24 -6.22
N THR A 157 -2.23 3.13 -5.72
CA THR A 157 -3.39 2.76 -6.55
C THR A 157 -3.72 3.85 -7.58
N ASP A 158 -3.54 5.12 -7.23
CA ASP A 158 -3.74 6.24 -8.18
C ASP A 158 -2.67 6.20 -9.28
N ILE A 159 -1.46 5.71 -8.96
CA ILE A 159 -0.42 5.49 -9.96
C ILE A 159 -0.78 4.37 -10.93
N LEU A 160 -1.51 3.33 -10.48
CA LEU A 160 -2.03 2.33 -11.42
C LEU A 160 -3.02 2.93 -12.42
N GLU A 161 -3.89 3.84 -11.98
CA GLU A 161 -4.78 4.57 -12.88
C GLU A 161 -3.97 5.39 -13.89
N PHE A 162 -3.00 6.17 -13.40
CA PHE A 162 -2.09 6.92 -14.28
C PHE A 162 -1.41 6.01 -15.30
N ILE A 163 -0.89 4.85 -14.89
CA ILE A 163 -0.25 3.90 -15.80
C ILE A 163 -1.25 3.38 -16.84
N LEU A 164 -2.47 3.05 -16.46
CA LEU A 164 -3.50 2.54 -17.39
C LEU A 164 -3.95 3.60 -18.41
N GLU A 165 -4.14 4.84 -17.96
CA GLU A 165 -4.49 6.01 -18.80
C GLU A 165 -3.37 6.33 -19.80
N ASN A 166 -2.10 6.14 -19.41
CA ASN A 166 -0.93 6.59 -20.18
C ASN A 166 -0.08 5.46 -20.75
N ARG A 167 -0.55 4.20 -20.71
CA ARG A 167 0.24 3.01 -21.08
C ARG A 167 0.88 3.12 -22.48
N ASP A 168 0.18 3.72 -23.44
CA ASP A 168 0.62 3.83 -24.83
C ASP A 168 1.76 4.88 -24.97
N GLU A 169 1.91 5.78 -23.99
CA GLU A 169 2.98 6.79 -23.91
C GLU A 169 4.17 6.32 -23.04
N ILE A 170 3.99 5.29 -22.19
CA ILE A 170 5.02 4.78 -21.28
C ILE A 170 5.97 3.85 -22.05
N LYS A 171 7.13 4.39 -22.44
CA LYS A 171 8.20 3.65 -23.11
C LYS A 171 8.93 2.72 -22.12
N GLY A 172 9.30 1.52 -22.59
CA GLY A 172 10.11 0.54 -21.86
C GLY A 172 9.31 -0.54 -21.12
N ALA A 173 8.03 -0.30 -20.87
CA ALA A 173 7.19 -1.24 -20.14
C ALA A 173 6.72 -2.42 -21.01
N ASP A 174 7.04 -3.64 -20.59
CA ASP A 174 6.68 -4.92 -21.22
C ASP A 174 5.20 -5.31 -20.93
N PHE A 175 4.24 -4.43 -21.21
CA PHE A 175 2.82 -4.61 -20.83
C PHE A 175 2.18 -5.92 -21.33
N GLU A 176 2.56 -6.39 -22.52
CA GLU A 176 2.00 -7.61 -23.13
C GLU A 176 2.74 -8.89 -22.73
N LYS A 177 3.83 -8.78 -21.96
CA LYS A 177 4.62 -9.93 -21.54
C LYS A 177 3.92 -10.67 -20.39
N PRO A 178 3.91 -12.03 -20.42
CA PRO A 178 3.40 -12.82 -19.30
C PRO A 178 4.15 -12.51 -18.01
N ILE A 179 3.44 -12.42 -16.89
CA ILE A 179 4.01 -12.04 -15.60
C ILE A 179 5.12 -13.00 -15.14
N GLY A 180 4.99 -14.30 -15.45
CA GLY A 180 6.01 -15.29 -15.14
C GLY A 180 7.35 -15.08 -15.87
N GLN A 181 7.39 -14.26 -16.92
CA GLN A 181 8.61 -13.91 -17.66
C GLN A 181 9.23 -12.58 -17.20
N LEU A 182 8.56 -11.83 -16.32
CA LEU A 182 9.06 -10.57 -15.79
C LEU A 182 9.74 -10.81 -14.45
N LYS A 183 11.08 -10.70 -14.46
CA LYS A 183 11.89 -10.87 -13.26
C LYS A 183 11.56 -9.80 -12.22
N ASP A 184 11.67 -10.16 -10.95
CA ASP A 184 11.52 -9.27 -9.78
C ASP A 184 10.13 -8.64 -9.55
N LEU A 185 9.14 -8.90 -10.40
CA LEU A 185 7.74 -8.51 -10.15
C LEU A 185 7.03 -9.50 -9.21
N VAL A 186 7.42 -10.76 -9.25
CA VAL A 186 6.82 -11.84 -8.45
C VAL A 186 7.59 -12.02 -7.16
N GLU A 187 6.95 -11.73 -6.02
CA GLU A 187 7.44 -12.10 -4.70
C GLU A 187 7.16 -13.60 -4.47
N LYS A 188 8.23 -14.37 -4.32
CA LYS A 188 8.19 -15.82 -4.06
C LYS A 188 8.04 -16.17 -2.59
N ASP A 189 8.41 -15.27 -1.70
CA ASP A 189 8.27 -15.44 -0.25
C ASP A 189 6.81 -15.19 0.15
N VAL A 190 5.99 -16.22 0.00
CA VAL A 190 4.57 -16.23 0.33
C VAL A 190 4.32 -17.11 1.53
N ILE A 191 3.38 -16.69 2.38
CA ILE A 191 2.86 -17.52 3.47
C ILE A 191 1.45 -17.97 3.13
N THR A 192 1.16 -19.24 3.40
CA THR A 192 -0.15 -19.86 3.23
C THR A 192 -0.63 -20.44 4.55
N ILE A 193 -1.94 -20.51 4.74
CA ILE A 193 -2.54 -21.14 5.93
C ILE A 193 -3.86 -21.81 5.55
N ASN A 194 -4.22 -22.89 6.26
CA ASN A 194 -5.51 -23.55 6.07
C ASN A 194 -6.66 -22.57 6.35
N ALA A 195 -7.66 -22.56 5.47
CA ALA A 195 -8.75 -21.58 5.50
C ALA A 195 -9.74 -21.75 6.68
N GLU A 196 -9.69 -22.88 7.39
CA GLU A 196 -10.50 -23.17 8.59
C GLU A 196 -9.88 -22.62 9.89
N VAL A 197 -8.64 -22.10 9.82
CA VAL A 197 -7.97 -21.46 10.97
C VAL A 197 -8.72 -20.19 11.38
N MET A 198 -8.74 -19.86 12.68
CA MET A 198 -9.38 -18.64 13.16
C MET A 198 -8.73 -17.40 12.51
N THR A 199 -9.54 -16.44 12.10
CA THR A 199 -9.07 -15.22 11.43
C THR A 199 -8.00 -14.48 12.24
N ILE A 200 -8.18 -14.35 13.56
CA ILE A 200 -7.18 -13.73 14.46
C ILE A 200 -5.83 -14.45 14.45
N GLN A 201 -5.82 -15.77 14.35
CA GLN A 201 -4.59 -16.55 14.23
C GLN A 201 -3.89 -16.26 12.90
N CYS A 202 -4.64 -16.06 11.81
CA CYS A 202 -4.06 -15.66 10.53
C CYS A 202 -3.32 -14.32 10.63
N TYR A 203 -3.92 -13.30 11.29
CA TYR A 203 -3.26 -12.02 11.51
C TYR A 203 -2.06 -12.13 12.46
N TYR A 204 -2.14 -12.99 13.48
CA TYR A 204 -0.99 -13.28 14.33
C TYR A 204 0.19 -13.89 13.55
N VAL A 205 -0.09 -14.87 12.68
CA VAL A 205 0.93 -15.46 11.79
C VAL A 205 1.50 -14.41 10.86
N MET A 206 0.66 -13.59 10.22
CA MET A 206 1.09 -12.45 9.40
C MET A 206 2.03 -11.52 10.16
N MET A 207 1.68 -11.16 11.41
CA MET A 207 2.49 -10.32 12.29
C MET A 207 3.87 -10.96 12.57
N LYS A 208 3.91 -12.24 12.97
CA LYS A 208 5.16 -12.96 13.26
C LYS A 208 6.08 -13.08 12.05
N HIS A 209 5.52 -13.23 10.86
CA HIS A 209 6.27 -13.30 9.61
C HIS A 209 6.51 -11.93 8.96
N SER A 210 6.07 -10.83 9.59
CA SER A 210 6.15 -9.47 9.03
C SER A 210 5.50 -9.35 7.63
N LYS A 211 4.43 -10.12 7.39
CA LYS A 211 3.70 -10.17 6.12
C LYS A 211 2.41 -9.37 6.23
N GLN A 212 2.09 -8.62 5.18
CA GLN A 212 0.87 -7.80 5.10
C GLN A 212 -0.34 -8.57 4.56
N SER A 213 -0.15 -9.85 4.18
CA SER A 213 -1.21 -10.72 3.68
C SER A 213 -0.79 -12.18 3.75
N ILE A 214 -1.77 -13.07 3.76
CA ILE A 214 -1.63 -14.53 3.78
C ILE A 214 -2.64 -15.16 2.82
N ALA A 215 -2.20 -16.19 2.07
CA ALA A 215 -3.10 -16.95 1.21
C ALA A 215 -3.83 -18.03 2.01
N LEU A 216 -5.14 -18.17 1.79
CA LEU A 216 -5.97 -19.20 2.42
C LEU A 216 -6.03 -20.42 1.51
N THR A 217 -5.66 -21.58 2.03
CA THR A 217 -5.64 -22.84 1.28
C THR A 217 -6.80 -23.75 1.67
N GLY A 218 -7.42 -24.37 0.67
CA GLY A 218 -8.43 -25.41 0.84
C GLY A 218 -7.85 -26.77 1.19
N LYS A 219 -8.66 -27.83 1.02
CA LYS A 219 -8.30 -29.20 1.42
C LYS A 219 -7.21 -29.83 0.57
N HIS A 220 -7.02 -29.35 -0.67
CA HIS A 220 -6.06 -29.89 -1.62
C HIS A 220 -4.85 -28.94 -1.83
N GLY A 221 -4.67 -27.95 -0.95
CA GLY A 221 -3.57 -26.97 -1.03
C GLY A 221 -3.80 -25.85 -2.05
N GLU A 222 -4.96 -25.83 -2.70
CA GLU A 222 -5.36 -24.78 -3.62
C GLU A 222 -5.67 -23.47 -2.88
N ILE A 223 -5.28 -22.32 -3.44
CA ILE A 223 -5.65 -21.01 -2.87
C ILE A 223 -7.13 -20.76 -3.15
N ILE A 224 -7.93 -20.62 -2.09
CA ILE A 224 -9.38 -20.37 -2.15
C ILE A 224 -9.78 -18.98 -1.65
N GLY A 225 -8.81 -18.22 -1.12
CA GLY A 225 -9.02 -16.87 -0.61
C GLY A 225 -7.71 -16.28 -0.10
N ASN A 226 -7.77 -15.10 0.52
CA ASN A 226 -6.63 -14.47 1.16
C ASN A 226 -7.08 -13.53 2.27
N LEU A 227 -6.26 -13.33 3.29
CA LEU A 227 -6.47 -12.26 4.26
C LEU A 227 -5.37 -11.21 4.14
N SER A 228 -5.72 -9.97 4.39
CA SER A 228 -4.86 -8.79 4.33
C SER A 228 -5.41 -7.70 5.25
N ILE A 229 -4.67 -6.62 5.40
CA ILE A 229 -5.16 -5.50 6.20
C ILE A 229 -6.45 -4.88 5.65
N THR A 230 -6.70 -5.00 4.34
CA THR A 230 -7.88 -4.37 3.72
C THR A 230 -9.20 -5.01 4.14
N ASP A 231 -9.14 -6.25 4.59
CA ASP A 231 -10.30 -7.04 5.02
C ASP A 231 -10.77 -6.63 6.43
N LEU A 232 -9.94 -5.90 7.18
CA LEU A 232 -10.30 -5.33 8.49
C LEU A 232 -11.10 -4.02 8.39
N ARG A 233 -11.43 -3.56 7.18
CA ARG A 233 -12.19 -2.32 6.98
C ARG A 233 -13.58 -2.45 7.61
N GLY A 234 -13.90 -1.53 8.52
CA GLY A 234 -15.17 -1.57 9.25
C GLY A 234 -15.13 -2.41 10.52
N LEU A 235 -13.99 -3.02 10.85
CA LEU A 235 -13.80 -3.67 12.15
C LEU A 235 -13.76 -2.60 13.24
N ASP A 236 -14.55 -2.79 14.29
CA ASP A 236 -14.62 -1.91 15.46
C ASP A 236 -14.65 -2.76 16.74
N PRO A 237 -14.56 -2.14 17.94
CA PRO A 237 -14.64 -2.89 19.19
C PRO A 237 -15.94 -3.71 19.35
N GLU A 238 -17.05 -3.25 18.76
CA GLU A 238 -18.36 -3.88 18.85
C GLU A 238 -18.50 -5.16 18.00
N ASN A 239 -17.70 -5.31 16.94
CA ASN A 239 -17.72 -6.48 16.05
C ASN A 239 -16.39 -7.25 16.01
N PHE A 240 -15.47 -6.97 16.94
CA PHE A 240 -14.14 -7.58 16.99
C PHE A 240 -14.17 -9.12 17.09
N GLU A 241 -15.23 -9.68 17.68
CA GLU A 241 -15.49 -11.13 17.75
C GLU A 241 -15.57 -11.82 16.37
N LEU A 242 -15.78 -11.07 15.28
CA LEU A 242 -15.72 -11.61 13.93
C LEU A 242 -14.36 -12.24 13.61
N LEU A 243 -13.29 -11.82 14.27
CA LEU A 243 -11.96 -12.41 14.11
C LEU A 243 -11.85 -13.83 14.70
N LEU A 244 -12.86 -14.31 15.43
CA LEU A 244 -12.94 -15.70 15.91
C LEU A 244 -13.51 -16.67 14.86
N SER A 245 -14.16 -16.15 13.82
CA SER A 245 -14.70 -17.00 12.75
C SER A 245 -13.58 -17.63 11.90
N PRO A 246 -13.85 -18.78 11.25
CA PRO A 246 -12.95 -19.35 10.26
C PRO A 246 -12.53 -18.30 9.22
N ALA A 247 -11.25 -18.30 8.86
CA ALA A 247 -10.68 -17.30 7.94
C ALA A 247 -11.45 -17.18 6.62
N ILE A 248 -11.95 -18.31 6.10
CA ILE A 248 -12.77 -18.34 4.89
C ILE A 248 -14.12 -17.64 5.07
N ASP A 249 -14.77 -17.79 6.22
CA ASP A 249 -16.06 -17.17 6.50
C ASP A 249 -15.92 -15.66 6.67
N PHE A 250 -14.89 -15.23 7.41
CA PHE A 250 -14.54 -13.82 7.54
C PHE A 250 -14.23 -13.19 6.17
N TRP A 251 -13.43 -13.88 5.35
CA TRP A 251 -13.08 -13.41 4.02
C TRP A 251 -14.31 -13.28 3.11
N ASN A 252 -15.19 -14.29 3.08
CA ASN A 252 -16.42 -14.25 2.29
C ASN A 252 -17.36 -13.12 2.73
N LYS A 253 -17.43 -12.84 4.04
CA LYS A 253 -18.24 -11.74 4.60
C LYS A 253 -17.70 -10.37 4.20
N THR A 254 -16.39 -10.20 4.17
CA THR A 254 -15.72 -8.90 3.89
C THR A 254 -15.54 -8.64 2.39
N ASN A 255 -15.39 -9.69 1.57
CA ASN A 255 -15.08 -9.61 0.13
C ASN A 255 -16.24 -10.06 -0.77
N SER A 256 -17.46 -9.58 -0.53
CA SER A 256 -18.64 -9.99 -1.32
C SER A 256 -18.56 -9.65 -2.81
N LYS A 257 -17.64 -8.77 -3.24
CA LYS A 257 -17.60 -8.20 -4.60
C LYS A 257 -16.51 -8.76 -5.53
N SER A 258 -15.37 -9.24 -5.01
CA SER A 258 -14.30 -9.78 -5.86
C SER A 258 -13.74 -11.06 -5.25
N LYS A 259 -13.98 -12.18 -5.94
CA LYS A 259 -13.42 -13.49 -5.60
C LYS A 259 -12.10 -13.77 -6.33
N ILE A 260 -11.67 -12.88 -7.22
CA ILE A 260 -10.45 -13.08 -8.01
C ILE A 260 -9.26 -12.70 -7.14
N CYS A 261 -8.71 -13.69 -6.46
CA CYS A 261 -7.45 -13.56 -5.73
C CYS A 261 -6.28 -14.22 -6.46
N VAL A 262 -6.53 -15.08 -7.46
CA VAL A 262 -5.51 -15.92 -8.11
C VAL A 262 -5.59 -15.83 -9.63
N VAL A 263 -4.45 -15.71 -10.30
CA VAL A 263 -4.33 -15.80 -11.77
C VAL A 263 -3.15 -16.68 -12.19
N PRO A 264 -3.15 -17.28 -13.40
CA PRO A 264 -2.01 -18.05 -13.87
C PRO A 264 -0.79 -17.16 -14.16
N SER A 265 0.42 -17.72 -14.06
CA SER A 265 1.67 -17.02 -14.42
C SER A 265 1.75 -16.59 -15.90
N SER A 266 0.85 -17.09 -16.75
CA SER A 266 0.71 -16.69 -18.16
C SER A 266 -0.04 -15.37 -18.35
N THR A 267 -0.71 -14.84 -17.33
CA THR A 267 -1.43 -13.56 -17.40
C THR A 267 -0.47 -12.41 -17.71
N THR A 268 -0.86 -11.52 -18.62
CA THR A 268 0.00 -10.41 -19.07
C THR A 268 0.14 -9.33 -18.00
N PHE A 269 1.23 -8.58 -18.02
CA PHE A 269 1.45 -7.49 -17.06
C PHE A 269 0.33 -6.44 -17.08
N LYS A 270 -0.18 -6.10 -18.27
CA LYS A 270 -1.34 -5.21 -18.43
C LYS A 270 -2.59 -5.73 -17.71
N GLU A 271 -2.88 -7.02 -17.86
CA GLU A 271 -4.02 -7.66 -17.20
C GLU A 271 -3.85 -7.64 -15.68
N ILE A 272 -2.64 -7.89 -15.16
CA ILE A 272 -2.34 -7.81 -13.72
C ILE A 272 -2.67 -6.41 -13.19
N ILE A 273 -2.15 -5.34 -13.83
CA ILE A 273 -2.42 -3.95 -13.43
C ILE A 273 -3.93 -3.65 -13.45
N ASN A 274 -4.61 -4.05 -14.52
CA ASN A 274 -6.05 -3.84 -14.67
C ASN A 274 -6.87 -4.60 -13.62
N ILE A 275 -6.49 -5.84 -13.28
CA ILE A 275 -7.15 -6.63 -12.22
C ILE A 275 -6.95 -5.96 -10.86
N LEU A 276 -5.71 -5.61 -10.51
CA LEU A 276 -5.40 -4.92 -9.25
C LEU A 276 -6.21 -3.62 -9.11
N TYR A 277 -6.23 -2.81 -10.17
CA TYR A 277 -6.96 -1.55 -10.18
C TYR A 277 -8.48 -1.74 -10.08
N LYS A 278 -9.09 -2.48 -11.02
CA LYS A 278 -10.56 -2.61 -11.10
C LYS A 278 -11.15 -3.32 -9.88
N ASN A 279 -10.43 -4.27 -9.30
CA ASN A 279 -10.87 -5.00 -8.11
C ASN A 279 -10.41 -4.35 -6.81
N ARG A 280 -9.68 -3.22 -6.87
CA ARG A 280 -9.10 -2.50 -5.72
C ARG A 280 -8.27 -3.42 -4.81
N LEU A 281 -7.48 -4.29 -5.43
CA LEU A 281 -6.60 -5.23 -4.75
C LEU A 281 -5.20 -4.63 -4.60
N HIS A 282 -4.60 -4.76 -3.42
CA HIS A 282 -3.20 -4.37 -3.22
C HIS A 282 -2.21 -5.43 -3.73
N ARG A 283 -2.69 -6.65 -3.99
CA ARG A 283 -1.90 -7.77 -4.46
C ARG A 283 -2.76 -8.79 -5.19
N LEU A 284 -2.10 -9.62 -5.99
CA LEU A 284 -2.70 -10.75 -6.69
C LEU A 284 -1.81 -11.97 -6.50
N TRP A 285 -2.42 -13.11 -6.23
CA TRP A 285 -1.71 -14.38 -6.08
C TRP A 285 -1.55 -15.02 -7.44
N LEU A 286 -0.44 -15.73 -7.62
CA LEU A 286 -0.16 -16.44 -8.86
C LEU A 286 -0.28 -17.94 -8.60
N SER A 287 -0.95 -18.65 -9.50
CA SER A 287 -0.93 -20.11 -9.54
C SER A 287 -0.01 -20.59 -10.67
N SER A 288 0.67 -21.70 -10.42
CA SER A 288 1.39 -22.44 -11.45
C SER A 288 0.92 -23.88 -11.44
N LYS A 289 0.55 -24.40 -12.62
CA LYS A 289 0.23 -25.82 -12.79
C LYS A 289 1.46 -26.70 -12.53
N GLU A 290 2.66 -26.18 -12.78
CA GLU A 290 3.94 -26.91 -12.65
C GLU A 290 4.42 -26.99 -11.18
N GLU A 291 4.19 -25.94 -10.39
CA GLU A 291 4.67 -25.87 -8.99
C GLU A 291 3.65 -26.41 -7.97
N GLY A 292 2.46 -26.84 -8.41
CA GLY A 292 1.46 -27.47 -7.53
C GLY A 292 0.97 -26.54 -6.40
N GLY A 293 0.50 -25.33 -6.73
CA GLY A 293 -0.05 -24.40 -5.72
C GLY A 293 0.23 -22.93 -6.01
N CYS A 294 0.54 -22.18 -4.94
CA CYS A 294 0.90 -20.77 -4.99
C CYS A 294 2.30 -20.57 -5.59
N TYR A 295 2.37 -20.01 -6.80
CA TYR A 295 3.61 -19.65 -7.47
C TYR A 295 4.28 -18.41 -6.85
N GLY A 296 3.50 -17.52 -6.23
CA GLY A 296 3.99 -16.26 -5.67
C GLY A 296 2.90 -15.20 -5.63
N THR A 297 3.28 -13.95 -5.39
CA THR A 297 2.36 -12.81 -5.41
C THR A 297 2.95 -11.63 -6.15
N VAL A 298 2.10 -10.84 -6.81
CA VAL A 298 2.45 -9.52 -7.34
C VAL A 298 1.73 -8.47 -6.51
N THR A 299 2.48 -7.56 -5.92
CA THR A 299 1.94 -6.42 -5.17
C THR A 299 2.05 -5.13 -5.97
N ILE A 300 1.22 -4.14 -5.66
CA ILE A 300 1.38 -2.79 -6.23
C ILE A 300 2.78 -2.25 -5.94
N GLY A 301 3.36 -2.54 -4.77
CA GLY A 301 4.74 -2.18 -4.44
C GLY A 301 5.78 -2.81 -5.38
N ASN A 302 5.59 -4.05 -5.84
CA ASN A 302 6.47 -4.64 -6.86
C ASN A 302 6.35 -3.89 -8.19
N ILE A 303 5.14 -3.47 -8.56
CA ILE A 303 4.89 -2.67 -9.76
C ILE A 303 5.60 -1.31 -9.66
N MET A 304 5.55 -0.65 -8.50
CA MET A 304 6.30 0.59 -8.26
C MET A 304 7.82 0.38 -8.42
N LYS A 305 8.36 -0.71 -7.87
CA LYS A 305 9.78 -1.08 -8.03
C LYS A 305 10.16 -1.37 -9.49
N TYR A 306 9.26 -2.00 -10.25
CA TYR A 306 9.46 -2.25 -11.68
C TYR A 306 9.58 -0.94 -12.46
N PHE A 307 8.64 -0.01 -12.28
CA PHE A 307 8.64 1.27 -12.99
C PHE A 307 9.77 2.22 -12.56
N SER A 308 10.23 2.12 -11.32
CA SER A 308 11.47 2.78 -10.86
C SER A 308 12.70 2.28 -11.63
N ARG A 309 12.89 0.95 -11.73
CA ARG A 309 14.08 0.35 -12.38
C ARG A 309 14.11 0.48 -13.90
N ASP A 310 12.98 0.27 -14.56
CA ASP A 310 12.91 0.31 -16.04
C ASP A 310 13.35 1.67 -16.58
N GLN A 311 13.02 2.76 -15.90
CA GLN A 311 13.47 4.09 -16.27
C GLN A 311 14.98 4.28 -16.05
N HIS A 312 15.57 3.73 -14.98
CA HIS A 312 17.04 3.70 -14.82
C HIS A 312 17.71 2.97 -16.00
N GLU A 313 17.13 1.87 -16.49
CA GLU A 313 17.66 1.17 -17.68
C GLU A 313 17.48 1.98 -18.97
N VAL A 314 16.34 2.64 -19.18
CA VAL A 314 16.10 3.53 -20.31
C VAL A 314 17.08 4.72 -20.29
N ILE A 315 17.31 5.34 -19.13
CA ILE A 315 18.29 6.41 -18.94
C ILE A 315 19.71 5.92 -19.26
N ARG A 316 20.10 4.74 -18.76
CA ARG A 316 21.39 4.11 -19.08
C ARG A 316 21.55 3.85 -20.57
N ARG A 317 20.55 3.23 -21.23
CA ARG A 317 20.56 3.00 -22.69
C ARG A 317 20.69 4.30 -23.48
N ASN A 318 19.99 5.35 -23.07
CA ASN A 318 20.06 6.69 -23.69
C ASN A 318 21.38 7.43 -23.42
N SER A 319 22.10 7.10 -22.35
CA SER A 319 23.44 7.65 -22.07
C SER A 319 24.55 6.93 -22.86
N LEU A 320 24.38 5.61 -23.04
CA LEU A 320 25.29 4.77 -23.84
C LEU A 320 25.14 5.03 -25.34
N SER A 321 23.91 5.26 -25.83
CA SER A 321 23.66 5.63 -27.23
C SER A 321 24.22 7.01 -27.57
N SER A 322 24.19 7.98 -26.64
CA SER A 322 24.86 9.28 -26.82
C SER A 322 26.39 9.19 -26.78
N SER A 323 26.96 8.14 -26.16
CA SER A 323 28.42 7.96 -26.05
C SER A 323 29.01 7.13 -27.19
N SER A 324 28.18 6.38 -27.93
CA SER A 324 28.62 5.50 -29.03
C SER A 324 28.44 6.15 -30.42
N GLY A 325 28.09 7.44 -30.47
CA GLY A 325 28.01 8.23 -31.68
C GLY A 325 29.37 8.83 -32.03
N SER A 326 30.13 8.09 -32.82
CA SER A 326 31.39 8.50 -33.45
C SER A 326 31.29 9.87 -34.13
N LEU A 327 32.32 10.68 -33.89
CA LEU A 327 32.77 11.85 -34.66
C LEU A 327 32.11 12.00 -36.04
N ASN A 328 31.12 12.89 -36.14
CA ASN A 328 30.82 13.55 -37.39
C ASN A 328 30.52 15.03 -37.14
N LEU A 329 31.48 15.84 -37.57
CA LEU A 329 31.41 17.28 -37.70
C LEU A 329 30.33 17.60 -38.74
N ASN A 330 29.23 18.22 -38.32
CA ASN A 330 28.71 19.47 -38.89
C ASN A 330 27.29 19.79 -38.43
N SER A 331 27.13 21.06 -38.06
CA SER A 331 25.92 21.90 -38.04
C SER A 331 24.82 21.66 -37.00
N SER A 332 24.63 22.73 -36.21
CA SER A 332 23.38 23.19 -35.59
C SER A 332 22.88 22.42 -34.37
N SER A 333 23.51 22.78 -33.25
CA SER A 333 23.21 22.44 -31.86
C SER A 333 21.80 22.85 -31.41
N ASN A 334 20.89 21.88 -31.32
CA ASN A 334 19.85 21.88 -30.30
C ASN A 334 20.30 20.98 -29.15
N SER A 335 21.09 21.55 -28.23
CA SER A 335 21.47 20.89 -26.99
C SER A 335 20.27 20.80 -26.07
N ILE A 336 19.58 19.65 -26.05
CA ILE A 336 18.74 19.28 -24.92
C ILE A 336 19.70 18.99 -23.76
N SER A 337 19.98 20.04 -22.98
CA SER A 337 20.69 19.93 -21.71
C SER A 337 19.88 19.01 -20.80
N LYS A 338 20.39 17.79 -20.58
CA LYS A 338 19.88 16.86 -19.57
C LYS A 338 20.14 17.51 -18.20
N LYS A 339 19.17 18.28 -17.68
CA LYS A 339 19.19 18.63 -16.26
C LYS A 339 19.10 17.32 -15.47
N PRO A 340 20.00 17.06 -14.51
CA PRO A 340 19.78 15.97 -13.56
C PRO A 340 18.42 16.17 -12.90
N LEU A 341 17.65 15.09 -12.77
CA LEU A 341 16.36 15.08 -12.09
C LEU A 341 16.57 15.69 -10.69
N THR A 342 15.97 16.85 -10.44
CA THR A 342 15.94 17.45 -9.10
C THR A 342 15.24 16.45 -8.19
N PRO A 343 15.76 16.09 -7.00
CA PRO A 343 15.05 15.20 -6.09
C PRO A 343 13.62 15.70 -5.85
N VAL A 344 12.67 14.80 -5.54
CA VAL A 344 11.39 15.24 -4.99
C VAL A 344 11.72 16.11 -3.79
N LYS A 345 11.29 17.39 -3.83
CA LYS A 345 11.35 18.21 -2.63
C LYS A 345 10.38 17.61 -1.62
N ILE A 346 10.91 16.87 -0.67
CA ILE A 346 10.21 16.60 0.57
C ILE A 346 10.14 17.97 1.27
N CYS A 347 8.94 18.52 1.41
CA CYS A 347 8.80 19.77 2.16
C CYS A 347 9.29 19.51 3.59
N PRO A 348 10.12 20.38 4.18
CA PRO A 348 10.34 20.31 5.61
C PRO A 348 8.99 20.37 6.31
N ILE A 349 8.78 19.56 7.35
CA ILE A 349 7.67 19.76 8.28
C ILE A 349 7.88 21.18 8.83
N VAL A 350 6.93 22.07 8.57
CA VAL A 350 7.02 23.46 9.00
C VAL A 350 6.83 23.44 10.51
N GLU A 351 7.92 23.48 11.28
CA GLU A 351 7.84 23.90 12.68
C GLU A 351 7.49 25.40 12.66
N GLU A 352 6.20 25.75 12.77
CA GLU A 352 5.83 27.14 13.04
C GLU A 352 6.36 27.53 14.44
N LYS A 353 7.03 28.68 14.50
CA LYS A 353 7.78 29.19 15.66
C LYS A 353 6.93 29.56 16.87
#